data_AF-C7D6G4-F1
#
_entry.id   AF-C7D6G4-F1
#
_cell.length_a   1.000
_cell.length_b   1.000
_cell.length_c   1.000
_cell.angle_alpha   90.00
_cell.angle_beta   90.00
_cell.angle_gamma   90.00
#
_symmetry.space_group_name_H-M   'P 1'
#
loop_
_entity.id
_entity.type
_entity.pdbx_description
1 polymer ?
#
loop_
_entity_poly.entity_id
_entity_poly.type
_entity_poly.pdbx_seq_one_letter_code
_entity_poly.pdbx_strand_id
1 'polypeptide(L)' 'MMQSDALQFHDQRCLYENDEIMVEHSVMKFPDGTSEAVMVVNHIKDGKIIRVETGATPLK' A
#
# COMPACT_ATOMS: atom_id res chain seq x y z
N MET A 1 0.68 -0.75 15.89
CA MET A 1 0.83 -1.93 15.00
C MET A 1 -0.53 -2.59 14.94
N MET A 2 -1.24 -2.52 13.81
CA MET A 2 -2.55 -3.18 13.69
C MET A 2 -2.33 -4.69 13.78
N GLN A 3 -2.73 -5.25 14.91
CA GLN A 3 -2.80 -6.69 15.12
C GLN A 3 -4.20 -7.12 14.68
N SER A 4 -4.29 -7.86 13.59
CA SER A 4 -5.53 -8.53 13.19
C SER A 4 -5.15 -9.70 12.32
N ASP A 5 -5.42 -10.91 12.82
CA ASP A 5 -5.29 -12.18 12.09
C ASP A 5 -6.24 -12.29 10.88
N ALA A 6 -6.78 -11.18 10.39
CA ALA A 6 -7.89 -11.14 9.45
C ALA A 6 -7.73 -10.11 8.30
N LEU A 7 -6.68 -9.26 8.31
CA LEU A 7 -6.30 -8.44 7.15
C LEU A 7 -5.15 -9.11 6.42
N GLN A 8 -5.34 -9.48 5.16
CA GLN A 8 -4.29 -10.11 4.35
C GLN A 8 -3.83 -9.18 3.23
N PHE A 9 -2.52 -9.09 3.06
CA PHE A 9 -1.91 -8.37 1.94
C PHE A 9 -1.46 -9.37 0.89
N HIS A 10 -1.84 -9.12 -0.35
CA HIS A 10 -1.48 -9.90 -1.53
C HIS A 10 -0.80 -9.00 -2.55
N ASP A 11 0.04 -9.58 -3.39
CA ASP A 11 0.66 -8.90 -4.54
C ASP A 11 1.31 -7.54 -4.23
N GLN A 12 1.94 -7.43 -3.05
CA GLN A 12 2.68 -6.23 -2.66
C GLN A 12 3.91 -6.08 -3.55
N ARG A 13 3.97 -4.97 -4.29
CA ARG A 13 4.98 -4.70 -5.31
C ARG A 13 5.40 -3.24 -5.26
N CYS A 14 6.71 -3.01 -5.30
CA CYS A 14 7.26 -1.71 -5.69
C CYS A 14 7.16 -1.60 -7.22
N LEU A 15 6.42 -0.62 -7.71
CA LEU A 15 6.23 -0.37 -9.14
C LEU A 15 7.28 0.62 -9.68
N TYR A 16 7.71 1.57 -8.85
CA TYR A 16 8.71 2.57 -9.17
C TYR A 16 9.37 3.08 -7.90
N GLU A 17 10.66 3.35 -7.95
CA GLU A 17 11.42 3.95 -6.86
C GLU A 17 12.55 4.82 -7.41
N ASN A 18 12.72 5.99 -6.80
CA ASN A 18 13.91 6.83 -6.90
C ASN A 18 14.15 7.54 -5.55
N ASP A 19 15.12 8.44 -5.48
CA ASP A 19 15.51 9.15 -4.24
C ASP A 19 14.43 10.12 -3.69
N GLU A 20 13.37 10.42 -4.45
CA GLU A 20 12.32 11.38 -4.11
C GLU A 20 10.92 10.75 -3.96
N ILE A 21 10.65 9.62 -4.64
CA ILE A 21 9.33 9.00 -4.68
C ILE A 21 9.43 7.48 -4.82
N MET A 22 8.55 6.77 -4.11
CA MET A 22 8.30 5.35 -4.28
C MET A 22 6.81 5.11 -4.47
N VAL A 23 6.47 4.33 -5.49
CA VAL A 23 5.10 3.92 -5.80
C VAL A 23 4.97 2.44 -5.55
N GLU A 24 4.11 2.07 -4.61
CA GLU A 24 3.79 0.69 -4.28
C GLU A 24 2.33 0.38 -4.63
N HIS A 25 2.07 -0.87 -4.93
CA HIS A 25 0.72 -1.38 -5.10
C HIS A 25 0.58 -2.70 -4.34
N SER A 26 -0.54 -2.88 -3.66
CA SER A 26 -0.91 -4.13 -2.99
C SER A 26 -2.41 -4.39 -3.11
N VAL A 27 -2.83 -5.63 -2.87
CA VAL A 27 -4.25 -5.98 -2.71
C VAL A 27 -4.49 -6.36 -1.26
N MET A 28 -5.37 -5.62 -0.60
CA MET A 28 -5.83 -5.93 0.75
C MET A 28 -7.08 -6.80 0.69
N LYS A 29 -7.12 -7.90 1.44
CA LYS A 29 -8.33 -8.69 1.67
C LYS A 29 -8.79 -8.54 3.11
N PHE A 30 -10.05 -8.16 3.27
CA PHE A 30 -10.67 -7.91 4.56
C PHE A 30 -11.41 -9.15 5.09
N PRO A 31 -11.69 -9.22 6.41
CA PRO A 31 -12.34 -10.37 7.03
C PRO A 31 -13.77 -10.61 6.52
N ASP A 32 -14.42 -9.54 6.02
CA ASP A 32 -15.77 -9.59 5.46
C ASP A 32 -15.82 -10.14 4.02
N GLY A 33 -14.67 -10.58 3.49
CA GLY A 33 -14.53 -11.12 2.14
C GLY A 33 -14.34 -10.07 1.06
N THR A 34 -14.42 -8.78 1.38
CA THR A 34 -14.14 -7.70 0.42
C THR A 34 -12.64 -7.56 0.16
N SER A 35 -12.29 -6.97 -0.97
CA SER A 35 -10.90 -6.74 -1.36
C SER A 35 -10.73 -5.34 -1.95
N GLU A 36 -9.57 -4.74 -1.73
CA GLU A 36 -9.22 -3.43 -2.28
C GLU A 36 -7.84 -3.47 -2.92
N ALA A 37 -7.72 -2.91 -4.13
CA ALA A 37 -6.43 -2.57 -4.71
C ALA A 37 -5.98 -1.23 -4.12
N VAL A 38 -4.84 -1.24 -3.43
CA VAL A 38 -4.30 -0.08 -2.73
C VAL A 38 -3.02 0.35 -3.41
N MET A 39 -3.01 1.60 -3.88
CA MET A 39 -1.82 2.29 -4.33
C MET A 39 -1.31 3.18 -3.22
N VAL A 40 0.00 3.10 -2.95
CA VAL A 40 0.70 3.92 -1.97
C VAL A 40 1.77 4.73 -2.68
N VAL A 41 1.76 6.04 -2.46
CA VAL A 41 2.78 6.96 -2.95
C VAL A 41 3.52 7.53 -1.75
N ASN A 42 4.78 7.11 -1.61
CA ASN A 42 5.68 7.59 -0.57
C ASN A 42 6.55 8.72 -1.14
N HIS A 43 6.52 9.88 -0.51
CA HIS A 43 7.52 10.93 -0.77
C HIS A 43 8.74 10.70 0.12
N ILE A 44 9.91 10.67 -0.50
CA ILE A 44 11.19 10.38 0.13
C ILE A 44 12.02 11.67 0.20
N LYS A 45 12.66 11.88 1.34
CA LYS A 45 13.68 12.91 1.53
C LYS A 45 14.76 12.38 2.45
N ASP A 46 16.02 12.52 2.04
CA ASP A 46 17.19 12.05 2.80
C ASP A 46 17.09 10.55 3.17
N GLY A 47 16.61 9.73 2.23
CA GLY A 47 16.41 8.28 2.41
C GLY A 47 15.27 7.90 3.37
N LYS A 48 14.39 8.84 3.73
CA LYS A 48 13.27 8.62 4.66
C LYS A 48 11.95 9.00 4.01
N ILE A 49 10.92 8.20 4.26
CA ILE A 49 9.55 8.53 3.88
C ILE A 49 9.07 9.68 4.78
N ILE A 50 8.75 10.83 4.18
CA ILE A 50 8.28 12.03 4.90
C ILE A 50 6.78 12.24 4.76
N ARG A 51 6.14 11.62 3.76
CA ARG A 51 4.71 11.70 3.50
C ARG A 51 4.26 10.47 2.75
N VAL A 52 3.06 10.01 3.08
CA VAL A 52 2.41 8.87 2.44
C VAL A 52 1.03 9.32 1.97
N GLU A 53 0.73 9.07 0.70
CA GLU A 53 -0.60 9.21 0.13
C GLU A 53 -1.11 7.84 -0.30
N THR A 54 -2.36 7.54 0.00
CA THR A 54 -2.97 6.24 -0.31
C THR A 54 -4.26 6.43 -1.09
N GLY A 55 -4.48 5.56 -2.07
CA GLY A 55 -5.74 5.45 -2.80
C GLY A 55 -6.16 3.99 -2.86
N ALA A 56 -7.39 3.70 -2.47
CA ALA A 56 -7.97 2.36 -2.50
C ALA A 56 -9.09 2.28 -3.54
N THR A 57 -9.09 1.22 -4.34
CA THR A 57 -10.14 0.90 -5.30
C THR A 57 -10.76 -0.45 -4.92
N PRO A 58 -12.06 -0.51 -4.60
CA PRO A 58 -12.73 -1.77 -4.33
C PRO A 58 -12.64 -2.73 -5.52
N LEU A 59 -12.29 -3.98 -5.25
CA LEU A 59 -12.24 -5.08 -6.21
C LEU A 59 -13.51 -5.94 -6.07
N LYS A 60 -14.11 -6.31 -7.20
CA LYS A 60 -15.27 -7.21 -7.27
C LYS A 60 -14.84 -8.66 -7.40
#